data_AF-A0AAU7Q2D5-F1
#
_entry.id   AF-A0AAU7Q2D5-F1
#
_cell.length_a   1.000
_cell.length_b   1.000
_cell.length_c   1.000
_cell.angle_alpha   90.00
_cell.angle_beta   90.00
_cell.angle_gamma   90.00
#
_symmetry.space_group_name_H-M   'P 1'
#
loop_
_entity.id
_entity.type
_entity.pdbx_description
1 polymer ?
#
loop_
_entity_poly.entity_id
_entity_poly.type
_entity_poly.pdbx_seq_one_letter_code
_entity_poly.pdbx_strand_id
1 'polypeptide(L)' 'MADSRINVTFSNETSGCLADLAKATKKPVQELAEKLIRRAIDEVEDIALSQIVDECDTPDMEMIRSKDIDWNTVLKDGA' A
#
# COMPACT_ATOMS: atom_id res chain seq x y z
N MET A 1 -4.05 -16.72 12.19
CA MET A 1 -4.29 -15.66 11.19
C MET A 1 -5.67 -15.89 10.63
N ALA A 2 -6.57 -14.91 10.73
CA ALA A 2 -7.95 -15.10 10.30
C ALA A 2 -7.99 -15.23 8.78
N ASP A 3 -8.56 -16.32 8.26
CA ASP A 3 -9.06 -16.42 6.90
C ASP A 3 -10.22 -15.41 6.74
N SER A 4 -9.90 -14.12 6.70
CA SER A 4 -10.88 -13.09 6.40
C SER A 4 -11.16 -13.15 4.91
N ARG A 5 -12.10 -14.02 4.52
CA ARG A 5 -12.76 -13.93 3.22
C ARG A 5 -13.62 -12.68 3.23
N ILE A 6 -12.99 -11.54 2.97
CA ILE A 6 -13.66 -10.26 2.82
C ILE A 6 -14.47 -10.33 1.53
N ASN A 7 -15.78 -10.10 1.64
CA ASN A 7 -16.65 -9.95 0.48
C ASN A 7 -16.81 -8.45 0.18
N VAL A 8 -16.35 -8.03 -0.99
CA VAL A 8 -16.46 -6.64 -1.45
C VAL A 8 -17.39 -6.60 -2.65
N THR A 9 -18.40 -5.73 -2.59
CA THR A 9 -19.30 -5.48 -3.71
C THR A 9 -18.96 -4.13 -4.33
N PHE A 10 -18.74 -4.13 -5.65
CA PHE A 10 -18.47 -2.90 -6.40
C PHE A 10 -19.76 -2.32 -7.00
N SER A 11 -19.72 -1.03 -7.36
CA SER A 11 -20.78 -0.43 -8.15
C SER A 11 -20.87 -1.11 -9.52
N ASN A 12 -22.04 -1.02 -10.15
CA ASN A 12 -22.26 -1.62 -11.46
C ASN A 12 -21.28 -1.09 -12.52
N GLU A 13 -20.93 0.20 -12.44
CA GLU A 13 -19.95 0.85 -13.32
C GLU A 13 -18.55 0.23 -13.13
N THR A 14 -18.06 0.18 -11.89
CA THR A 14 -16.75 -0.38 -11.57
C THR A 14 -16.67 -1.86 -11.92
N SER A 15 -17.73 -2.64 -11.65
CA SER A 15 -17.83 -4.04 -12.06
C SER A 15 -17.78 -4.19 -13.59
N GLY A 16 -18.45 -3.31 -14.33
CA GLY A 16 -18.41 -3.29 -15.80
C GLY A 16 -16.98 -3.05 -16.33
N CYS A 17 -16.31 -2.02 -15.82
CA CYS A 17 -14.92 -1.73 -16.19
C CYS A 17 -13.97 -2.89 -15.88
N LEU A 18 -14.12 -3.53 -14.71
CA LEU A 18 -13.31 -4.66 -14.31
C LEU A 18 -13.56 -5.90 -15.19
N ALA A 19 -14.80 -6.14 -15.58
CA ALA A 19 -15.17 -7.21 -16.50
C ALA A 19 -14.61 -6.99 -17.91
N ASP A 20 -14.63 -5.75 -18.42
CA ASP A 20 -14.06 -5.44 -19.73
C ASP A 20 -12.53 -5.53 -19.72
N LEU A 21 -11.88 -5.10 -18.62
CA LEU A 21 -10.45 -5.32 -18.41
C LEU A 21 -10.08 -6.81 -18.39
N ALA A 22 -10.91 -7.64 -17.74
CA ALA A 22 -10.74 -9.09 -17.73
C ALA A 22 -10.84 -9.70 -19.13
N LYS A 23 -11.81 -9.26 -19.95
CA LYS A 23 -11.92 -9.69 -21.35
C LYS A 23 -10.71 -9.27 -22.17
N ALA A 24 -10.27 -8.01 -22.06
CA ALA A 24 -9.16 -7.47 -22.83
C ALA A 24 -7.83 -8.17 -22.51
N THR A 25 -7.60 -8.47 -21.22
CA THR A 25 -6.37 -9.12 -20.75
C THR A 25 -6.42 -10.64 -20.75
N LYS A 26 -7.59 -11.23 -20.99
CA LYS A 26 -7.87 -12.68 -20.87
C LYS A 26 -7.49 -13.25 -19.51
N LYS A 27 -7.70 -12.45 -18.46
CA LYS A 27 -7.39 -12.81 -17.07
C LYS A 27 -8.65 -12.91 -16.23
N PRO A 28 -8.64 -13.72 -15.16
CA PRO A 28 -9.77 -13.78 -14.25
C PRO A 28 -9.94 -12.45 -13.50
N VAL A 29 -11.20 -12.04 -13.33
CA VAL A 29 -11.60 -10.80 -12.64
C VAL A 29 -10.98 -10.72 -11.25
N GLN A 30 -10.93 -11.84 -10.53
CA GLN A 30 -10.35 -11.92 -9.19
C GLN A 30 -8.85 -11.58 -9.17
N GLU A 31 -8.05 -12.11 -10.11
CA GLU A 31 -6.61 -11.80 -10.17
C GLU A 31 -6.38 -10.32 -10.46
N LEU A 32 -7.20 -9.72 -11.34
CA LEU A 32 -7.12 -8.30 -11.65
C LEU A 32 -7.53 -7.43 -10.45
N ALA A 33 -8.62 -7.79 -9.77
CA ALA A 33 -9.07 -7.10 -8.57
C ALA A 33 -7.99 -7.11 -7.50
N GLU A 34 -7.39 -8.26 -7.23
CA GLU A 34 -6.33 -8.41 -6.23
C GLU A 34 -5.11 -7.54 -6.56
N LYS A 35 -4.69 -7.52 -7.83
CA LYS A 35 -3.57 -6.67 -8.28
C LYS A 35 -3.86 -5.18 -8.14
N LEU A 36 -5.06 -4.75 -8.54
CA LEU A 36 -5.47 -3.35 -8.46
C LEU A 36 -5.62 -2.90 -7.01
N ILE A 37 -6.22 -3.74 -6.15
CA ILE A 37 -6.36 -3.47 -4.73
C ILE A 37 -4.98 -3.38 -4.07
N ARG A 38 -4.07 -4.32 -4.35
CA ARG A 38 -2.72 -4.27 -3.79
C ARG A 38 -1.98 -3.00 -4.20
N ARG A 39 -2.04 -2.64 -5.48
CA ARG A 39 -1.44 -1.39 -5.96
C ARG A 39 -2.06 -0.15 -5.29
N ALA A 40 -3.38 -0.11 -5.11
CA ALA A 40 -4.03 0.99 -4.43
C ALA A 40 -3.65 1.07 -2.95
N ILE A 41 -3.44 -0.08 -2.28
CA ILE A 41 -2.92 -0.13 -0.91
C ILE A 41 -1.50 0.43 -0.87
N ASP A 42 -0.61 -0.02 -1.76
CA ASP A 42 0.77 0.47 -1.84
C ASP A 42 0.79 2.01 -2.05
N GLU A 43 -0.05 2.54 -2.95
CA GLU A 43 -0.18 3.98 -3.19
C GLU A 43 -0.71 4.75 -1.96
N VAL A 44 -1.64 4.17 -1.20
CA VAL A 44 -2.15 4.76 0.05
C VAL A 44 -1.09 4.71 1.15
N GLU A 45 -0.33 3.63 1.25
CA GLU A 45 0.80 3.50 2.19
C GLU A 45 1.89 4.52 1.88
N ASP A 46 2.25 4.71 0.61
CA ASP A 46 3.22 5.72 0.18
C ASP A 46 2.76 7.15 0.53
N ILE A 47 1.48 7.47 0.31
CA ILE A 47 0.92 8.77 0.69
C ILE A 47 0.93 8.95 2.21
N ALA A 48 0.54 7.92 2.97
CA ALA A 48 0.55 7.98 4.43
C ALA A 48 1.97 8.14 4.99
N LEU A 49 2.95 7.43 4.44
CA LEU A 49 4.36 7.58 4.79
C LEU A 49 4.89 8.97 4.42
N SER A 50 4.53 9.51 3.25
CA SER A 50 4.90 10.87 2.85
C SER A 50 4.32 11.92 3.80
N GLN A 51 3.08 11.75 4.25
CA GLN A 51 2.45 12.65 5.23
C GLN A 51 3.14 12.58 6.59
N ILE A 52 3.56 11.39 7.04
CA ILE A 52 4.34 11.23 8.28
C ILE A 52 5.69 11.92 8.16
N VAL A 53 6.36 11.86 7.01
CA VAL A 53 7.63 12.56 6.76
C VAL A 53 7.44 14.08 6.75
N ASP A 54 6.41 14.57 6.06
CA ASP A 54 6.10 16.01 6.03
C ASP A 54 5.72 16.55 7.42
N GLU A 55 5.02 15.78 8.25
CA GLU A 55 4.74 16.13 9.65
C GLU A 55 6.01 16.14 10.51
N CYS A 56 6.95 15.22 10.26
CA CYS A 56 8.27 15.16 10.92
C CYS A 56 9.22 16.29 10.50
N ASP A 57 9.07 16.86 9.30
CA ASP A 57 9.91 17.95 8.77
C ASP A 57 9.41 19.36 9.15
N THR A 58 8.40 19.46 10.02
CA THR A 58 7.98 20.75 10.58
C THR A 58 9.02 21.30 11.56
N PRO A 59 9.37 22.61 11.50
CA PRO A 59 10.46 23.21 12.29
C PRO A 59 10.20 23.25 13.80
N ASP A 60 8.99 22.90 14.26
CA ASP A 60 8.59 22.81 15.66
C ASP A 60 8.55 21.37 16.20
N MET A 61 8.75 20.34 15.36
CA MET A 61 8.95 18.99 15.87
C MET A 61 10.38 18.85 16.40
N GLU A 62 10.49 18.40 17.66
CA GLU A 62 11.73 17.93 18.22
C GLU A 62 12.22 16.79 17.33
N MET A 63 13.15 17.08 16.40
CA MET A 63 13.80 16.06 15.60
C MET A 63 14.33 15.03 16.60
N ILE A 64 13.67 13.87 16.67
CA ILE A 64 14.34 12.64 17.09
C ILE A 64 15.33 12.39 15.97
N ARG A 65 16.45 13.13 16.02
CA ARG A 65 17.59 12.88 15.17
C ARG A 65 17.85 11.40 15.35
N SER A 66 18.06 10.70 14.25
CA SER A 66 18.57 9.34 14.15
C SER A 66 19.97 9.19 14.78
N LYS A 67 20.28 9.92 15.85
CA LYS A 67 21.37 9.72 16.79
C LYS A 67 21.08 8.57 17.75
N ASP A 68 19.80 8.23 17.98
CA ASP A 68 19.43 7.12 18.88
C ASP A 68 19.28 5.78 18.14
N ILE A 69 19.28 5.78 16.81
CA ILE A 69 19.25 4.56 15.99
C ILE A 69 20.54 4.48 15.20
N ASP A 70 21.46 3.62 15.64
CA ASP A 70 22.63 3.27 14.85
C ASP A 70 22.22 2.30 13.73
N TRP A 71 21.86 2.87 12.58
CA TRP A 71 21.44 2.10 11.40
C TRP A 71 22.52 1.14 10.87
N ASN A 72 23.79 1.29 11.27
CA ASN A 72 24.83 0.29 10.94
C ASN A 72 24.64 -1.02 11.71
N THR A 73 23.97 -1.00 12.87
CA THR A 73 23.64 -2.22 13.62
C THR A 73 22.45 -2.94 12.99
N VAL A 74 21.42 -2.19 12.62
CA VAL A 74 20.19 -2.72 12.00
C VAL A 74 20.47 -3.38 10.63
N LEU A 75 21.42 -2.83 9.86
CA LEU A 75 21.74 -3.34 8.52
C LEU A 75 22.75 -4.51 8.51
N LYS A 76 23.33 -4.88 9.66
CA LYS A 76 24.29 -5.99 9.76
C LYS A 76 23.68 -7.33 10.11
N ASP A 77 22.47 -7.37 10.68
CA ASP A 77 21.78 -8.62 11.02
C ASP A 77 21.09 -9.30 9.83
N GLY A 78 21.31 -8.78 8.61
CA GLY A 78 20.80 -9.33 7.35
C GLY A 78 21.89 -9.81 6.38
N ALA A 79 23.07 -10.22 6.88
CA ALA A 79 24.14 -10.84 6.08
C ALA A 79 24.56 -12.21 6.63
#